data_AF-A0A7S2LAG4-F1
#
_entry.id   AF-A0A7S2LAG4-F1
#
_cell.length_a   1.000
_cell.length_b   1.000
_cell.length_c   1.000
_cell.angle_alpha   90.00
_cell.angle_beta   90.00
_cell.angle_gamma   90.00
#
_symmetry.space_group_name_H-M   'P 1'
#
loop_
_entity.id
_entity.type
_entity.pdbx_description
1 polymer ?
#
loop_
_entity_poly.entity_id
_entity_poly.type
_entity_poly.pdbx_seq_one_letter_code
_entity_poly.pdbx_strand_id
1 'polypeptide(L)'
;PPAPPAPPAPPQAPAPPDVDHDVHMHASRERHLKSMETSGVHYQRGVWSYGDYKHNVDADTPQACAAACQADTGCLHWNFHVVHHRCDLKAESSGHNSDVPDWISGNSLRYKPGAKPVAAEL
;
A
#
# COMPACT_ATOMS: atom_id res chain seq x y z
N PRO A 1 4.64 53.52 -8.38
CA PRO A 1 5.75 53.43 -7.40
C PRO A 1 6.19 51.96 -7.32
N PRO A 2 7.50 51.64 -7.28
CA PRO A 2 7.95 50.28 -7.05
C PRO A 2 7.62 49.83 -5.62
N ALA A 3 7.26 48.56 -5.46
CA ALA A 3 6.99 47.99 -4.14
C ALA A 3 8.27 47.98 -3.28
N PRO A 4 8.17 48.22 -1.97
CA PRO A 4 9.32 48.12 -1.08
C PRO A 4 9.87 46.67 -1.05
N PRO A 5 11.19 46.50 -0.84
CA PRO A 5 11.79 45.18 -0.74
C PRO A 5 11.24 44.41 0.46
N ALA A 6 10.98 43.12 0.28
CA ALA A 6 10.53 42.24 1.35
C ALA A 6 11.60 42.13 2.46
N PRO A 7 11.20 42.01 3.75
CA PRO A 7 12.13 41.80 4.84
C PRO A 7 12.85 40.44 4.71
N PRO A 8 14.08 40.31 5.26
CA PRO A 8 14.82 39.05 5.22
C PRO A 8 14.05 37.95 5.98
N ALA A 9 13.98 36.76 5.38
CA ALA A 9 13.36 35.60 6.02
C ALA A 9 14.10 35.23 7.31
N PRO A 10 13.40 34.77 8.36
CA PRO A 10 14.03 34.31 9.59
C PRO A 10 14.95 33.11 9.32
N PRO A 11 16.02 32.92 10.12
CA PRO A 11 16.92 31.78 9.96
C PRO A 11 16.15 30.47 10.08
N GLN A 12 16.27 29.62 9.05
CA GLN A 12 15.67 28.28 9.04
C GLN A 12 16.29 27.45 10.16
N ALA A 13 15.46 26.81 10.97
CA ALA A 13 15.91 25.84 11.98
C ALA A 13 16.71 24.71 11.29
N PRO A 14 17.71 24.11 11.96
CA PRO A 14 18.44 22.98 11.41
C PRO A 14 17.46 21.85 11.06
N ALA A 15 17.58 21.32 9.84
CA ALA A 15 16.82 20.15 9.42
C ALA A 15 17.09 18.99 10.39
N PRO A 16 16.07 18.16 10.71
CA PRO A 16 16.29 16.95 11.49
C PRO A 16 17.35 16.06 10.80
N PRO A 17 18.09 15.24 11.57
CA PRO A 17 19.09 14.34 11.00
C PRO A 17 18.46 13.51 9.89
N ASP A 18 19.19 13.36 8.78
CA ASP A 18 18.80 12.53 7.65
C ASP A 18 18.72 11.07 8.12
N VAL A 19 17.54 10.67 8.59
CA VAL A 19 17.22 9.26 8.76
C VAL A 19 17.25 8.72 7.34
N ASP A 20 18.24 7.88 7.03
CA ASP A 20 18.34 7.22 5.73
C ASP A 20 16.96 6.62 5.40
N HIS A 21 16.28 7.28 4.47
CA HIS A 21 14.88 7.03 4.20
C HIS A 21 14.70 5.61 3.71
N ASP A 22 15.65 5.10 2.92
CA ASP A 22 15.62 3.75 2.37
C ASP A 22 15.74 2.70 3.47
N VAL A 23 16.65 2.92 4.43
CA VAL A 23 16.77 2.05 5.62
C VAL A 23 15.47 2.05 6.43
N HIS A 24 14.85 3.22 6.62
CA HIS A 24 13.57 3.32 7.31
C HIS A 24 12.45 2.57 6.57
N MET A 25 12.34 2.75 5.25
CA MET A 25 11.34 2.04 4.42
C MET A 25 11.49 0.52 4.54
N HIS A 26 12.72 0.01 4.38
CA HIS A 26 13.01 -1.41 4.42
C HIS A 26 12.70 -2.03 5.79
N ALA A 27 13.14 -1.37 6.87
CA ALA A 27 12.85 -1.82 8.23
C ALA A 27 11.35 -1.80 8.53
N SER A 28 10.62 -0.78 8.06
CA SER A 28 9.16 -0.68 8.23
C SER A 28 8.45 -1.82 7.51
N ARG A 29 8.80 -2.12 6.27
CA ARG A 29 8.27 -3.28 5.54
C ARG A 29 8.53 -4.59 6.26
N GLU A 30 9.76 -4.84 6.71
CA GLU A 30 10.12 -6.08 7.39
C GLU A 30 9.33 -6.30 8.67
N ARG A 31 9.13 -5.26 9.47
CA ARG A 31 8.26 -5.33 10.67
C ARG A 31 6.84 -5.73 10.31
N HIS A 32 6.28 -5.13 9.27
CA HIS A 32 4.93 -5.45 8.83
C HIS A 32 4.82 -6.86 8.24
N LEU A 33 5.78 -7.30 7.41
CA LEU A 33 5.81 -8.67 6.89
C LEU A 33 5.89 -9.71 8.02
N LYS A 34 6.75 -9.48 9.00
CA LYS A 34 6.87 -10.36 10.18
C LYS A 34 5.56 -10.40 10.98
N SER A 35 4.87 -9.27 11.11
CA SER A 35 3.58 -9.23 11.82
C SER A 35 2.47 -10.02 11.11
N MET A 36 2.63 -10.34 9.83
CA MET A 36 1.66 -11.10 9.04
C MET A 36 1.85 -12.62 9.12
N GLU A 37 2.97 -13.13 9.65
CA GLU A 37 3.30 -14.56 9.70
C GLU A 37 2.21 -15.43 10.37
N THR A 38 1.54 -14.90 11.37
CA THR A 38 0.48 -15.60 12.12
C THR A 38 -0.94 -15.26 11.65
N SER A 39 -1.08 -14.46 10.58
CA SER A 39 -2.38 -13.93 10.14
C SER A 39 -3.23 -14.97 9.39
N GLY A 40 -2.61 -15.99 8.81
CA GLY A 40 -3.29 -16.97 7.94
C GLY A 40 -3.80 -16.39 6.62
N VAL A 41 -3.48 -15.13 6.31
CA VAL A 41 -3.85 -14.48 5.05
C VAL A 41 -2.65 -14.50 4.09
N HIS A 42 -2.91 -14.52 2.78
CA HIS A 42 -1.82 -14.41 1.81
C HIS A 42 -1.21 -13.00 1.82
N TYR A 43 0.12 -12.91 1.89
CA TYR A 43 0.88 -11.66 1.81
C TYR A 43 2.23 -11.86 1.11
N GLN A 44 2.74 -10.81 0.49
CA GLN A 44 4.03 -10.74 -0.20
C GLN A 44 4.54 -9.30 -0.31
N ARG A 45 5.83 -9.11 -0.61
CA ARG A 45 6.37 -7.79 -0.96
C ARG A 45 5.79 -7.33 -2.29
N GLY A 46 5.61 -6.03 -2.46
CA GLY A 46 5.24 -5.43 -3.74
C GLY A 46 3.79 -4.99 -3.80
N VAL A 47 3.33 -4.68 -5.01
CA VAL A 47 2.00 -4.11 -5.28
C VAL A 47 1.32 -4.83 -6.43
N TRP A 48 0.01 -4.98 -6.34
CA TRP A 48 -0.83 -5.26 -7.51
C TRP A 48 -1.03 -3.96 -8.30
N SER A 49 -0.46 -3.92 -9.50
CA SER A 49 -0.32 -2.67 -10.26
C SER A 49 -1.64 -2.20 -10.86
N TYR A 50 -2.45 -3.11 -11.41
CA TYR A 50 -3.72 -2.77 -12.08
C TYR A 50 -4.95 -3.26 -11.31
N GLY A 51 -6.15 -2.89 -11.75
CA GLY A 51 -7.40 -3.32 -11.10
C GLY A 51 -7.77 -2.47 -9.87
N ASP A 52 -7.52 -1.16 -9.93
CA ASP A 52 -7.91 -0.22 -8.88
C ASP A 52 -9.40 -0.33 -8.55
N TYR A 53 -9.72 -0.40 -7.26
CA TYR A 53 -11.10 -0.52 -6.81
C TYR A 53 -11.44 0.49 -5.72
N LYS A 54 -10.71 0.48 -4.61
CA LYS A 54 -10.84 1.49 -3.54
C LYS A 54 -9.46 1.92 -3.08
N HIS A 55 -9.32 3.19 -2.76
CA HIS A 55 -8.06 3.77 -2.31
C HIS A 55 -8.21 4.35 -0.92
N ASN A 56 -7.11 4.34 -0.16
CA ASN A 56 -7.05 4.93 1.18
C ASN A 56 -8.21 4.50 2.08
N VAL A 57 -8.48 3.18 2.10
CA VAL A 57 -9.44 2.58 3.02
C VAL A 57 -8.91 2.74 4.44
N ASP A 58 -9.81 3.00 5.39
CA ASP A 58 -9.52 3.20 6.82
C ASP A 58 -8.98 1.89 7.46
N ALA A 59 -7.69 1.64 7.23
CA ALA A 59 -6.99 0.42 7.58
C ALA A 59 -5.47 0.67 7.61
N ASP A 60 -4.97 1.06 8.78
CA ASP A 60 -3.59 1.50 8.98
C ASP A 60 -2.58 0.36 9.23
N THR A 61 -3.02 -0.89 9.06
CA THR A 61 -2.16 -2.07 9.19
C THR A 61 -2.42 -3.05 8.04
N PRO A 62 -1.43 -3.86 7.64
CA PRO A 62 -1.62 -4.85 6.57
C PRO A 62 -2.67 -5.91 6.97
N GLN A 63 -2.78 -6.26 8.25
CA GLN A 63 -3.83 -7.15 8.76
C GLN A 63 -5.22 -6.54 8.58
N ALA A 64 -5.39 -5.28 8.95
CA ALA A 64 -6.65 -4.56 8.77
C ALA A 64 -6.98 -4.40 7.28
N CYS A 65 -5.99 -4.11 6.45
CA CYS A 65 -6.17 -3.97 5.01
C CYS A 65 -6.59 -5.31 4.36
N ALA A 66 -5.95 -6.40 4.77
CA ALA A 66 -6.33 -7.73 4.36
C ALA A 66 -7.76 -8.09 4.82
N ALA A 67 -8.12 -7.79 6.07
CA ALA A 67 -9.46 -8.02 6.60
C ALA A 67 -10.52 -7.18 5.88
N ALA A 68 -10.24 -5.92 5.57
CA ALA A 68 -11.10 -5.05 4.77
C ALA A 68 -11.32 -5.63 3.38
N CYS A 69 -10.27 -6.15 2.74
CA CYS A 69 -10.41 -6.87 1.49
C CYS A 69 -11.26 -8.14 1.64
N GLN A 70 -11.10 -8.93 2.70
CA GLN A 70 -11.95 -10.11 2.92
C GLN A 70 -13.42 -9.75 3.12
N ALA A 71 -13.73 -8.64 3.81
CA ALA A 71 -15.09 -8.18 4.03
C ALA A 71 -15.74 -7.61 2.75
N ASP A 72 -14.94 -7.13 1.80
CA ASP A 72 -15.41 -6.57 0.55
C ASP A 72 -15.46 -7.60 -0.58
N THR A 73 -16.65 -7.94 -1.05
CA THR A 73 -16.84 -8.94 -2.12
C THR A 73 -16.21 -8.53 -3.46
N GLY A 74 -16.05 -7.24 -3.71
CA GLY A 74 -15.40 -6.71 -4.92
C GLY A 74 -13.87 -6.75 -4.86
N CYS A 75 -13.30 -6.98 -3.67
CA CYS A 75 -11.85 -7.04 -3.48
C CYS A 75 -11.30 -8.44 -3.72
N LEU A 76 -10.31 -8.54 -4.61
CA LEU A 76 -9.52 -9.75 -4.87
C LEU A 76 -8.07 -9.60 -4.39
N HIS A 77 -7.55 -8.38 -4.37
CA HIS A 77 -6.21 -8.11 -3.85
C HIS A 77 -6.18 -6.84 -3.00
N TRP A 78 -5.20 -6.77 -2.11
CA TRP A 78 -4.98 -5.60 -1.28
C TRP A 78 -3.51 -5.19 -1.35
N ASN A 79 -3.28 -3.89 -1.20
CA ASN A 79 -1.99 -3.24 -1.21
C ASN A 79 -1.89 -2.34 0.02
N PHE A 80 -0.80 -2.44 0.77
CA PHE A 80 -0.53 -1.66 1.96
C PHE A 80 0.81 -0.93 1.82
N HIS A 81 0.77 0.40 1.88
CA HIS A 81 1.95 1.25 1.86
C HIS A 81 2.52 1.36 3.28
N VAL A 82 3.75 0.90 3.49
CA VAL A 82 4.30 0.69 4.85
C VAL A 82 4.66 1.98 5.59
N VAL A 83 4.92 3.08 4.87
CA VAL A 83 5.28 4.37 5.50
C VAL A 83 4.11 5.34 5.64
N HIS A 84 3.23 5.42 4.64
CA HIS A 84 2.01 6.22 4.74
C HIS A 84 0.85 5.49 5.44
N HIS A 85 1.04 4.21 5.80
CA HIS A 85 0.01 3.33 6.35
C HIS A 85 -1.29 3.34 5.53
N ARG A 86 -1.15 3.38 4.20
CA ARG A 86 -2.28 3.48 3.27
C ARG A 86 -2.71 2.10 2.80
N CYS A 87 -4.01 1.82 2.86
CA CYS A 87 -4.60 0.62 2.28
C CYS A 87 -5.32 0.92 0.96
N ASP A 88 -4.93 0.23 -0.11
CA ASP A 88 -5.60 0.26 -1.41
C ASP A 88 -6.13 -1.15 -1.73
N LEU A 89 -7.42 -1.24 -2.03
CA LEU A 89 -8.09 -2.46 -2.45
C LEU A 89 -8.18 -2.53 -3.97
N LYS A 90 -8.02 -3.75 -4.48
CA LYS A 90 -7.96 -4.04 -5.90
C LYS A 90 -8.98 -5.14 -6.22
N ALA A 91 -9.69 -4.97 -7.33
CA ALA A 91 -10.55 -6.00 -7.90
C ALA A 91 -9.68 -7.00 -8.68
N GLU A 92 -10.18 -7.57 -9.79
CA GLU A 92 -9.35 -8.39 -10.67
C GLU A 92 -8.15 -7.59 -11.18
N SER A 93 -6.95 -8.07 -10.90
CA SER A 93 -5.71 -7.40 -11.22
C SER A 93 -4.83 -8.28 -12.10
N SER A 94 -4.13 -7.64 -13.03
CA SER A 94 -2.98 -8.23 -13.73
C SER A 94 -1.72 -7.46 -13.31
N GLY A 95 -0.57 -8.15 -13.28
CA GLY A 95 0.72 -7.51 -13.03
C GLY A 95 1.00 -7.20 -11.56
N HIS A 96 1.62 -8.16 -10.88
CA HIS A 96 2.26 -7.93 -9.59
C HIS A 96 3.67 -7.38 -9.81
N ASN A 97 4.00 -6.30 -9.10
CA ASN A 97 5.32 -5.67 -9.12
C ASN A 97 5.99 -5.83 -7.75
N SER A 98 7.02 -6.66 -7.67
CA SER A 98 7.78 -6.95 -6.43
C SER A 98 8.90 -5.95 -6.13
N ASP A 99 9.15 -5.00 -7.03
CA ASP A 99 10.30 -4.09 -7.00
C ASP A 99 9.97 -2.75 -6.33
N VAL A 100 8.73 -2.56 -5.88
CA VAL A 100 8.33 -1.41 -5.07
C VAL A 100 8.57 -1.72 -3.57
N PRO A 101 9.60 -1.11 -2.95
CA PRO A 101 10.09 -1.53 -1.64
C PRO A 101 9.18 -1.11 -0.48
N ASP A 102 8.29 -0.16 -0.73
CA ASP A 102 7.40 0.53 0.17
C ASP A 102 6.02 -0.13 0.31
N TRP A 103 5.79 -1.22 -0.42
CA TRP A 103 4.51 -1.91 -0.44
C TRP A 103 4.58 -3.36 0.03
N ILE A 104 3.49 -3.76 0.69
CA ILE A 104 3.12 -5.14 0.95
C ILE A 104 1.78 -5.35 0.26
N SER A 105 1.59 -6.50 -0.36
CA SER A 105 0.34 -6.85 -1.01
C SER A 105 -0.07 -8.26 -0.66
N GLY A 106 -1.32 -8.59 -0.95
CA GLY A 106 -1.83 -9.92 -0.75
C GLY A 106 -3.10 -10.19 -1.53
N ASN A 107 -3.63 -11.39 -1.33
CA ASN A 107 -4.80 -11.88 -2.05
C ASN A 107 -5.93 -12.12 -1.05
N SER A 108 -7.16 -11.86 -1.47
CA SER A 108 -8.31 -12.34 -0.72
C SER A 108 -8.42 -13.86 -0.83
N LEU A 109 -9.17 -14.50 0.06
CA LEU A 109 -9.39 -15.96 0.00
C LEU A 109 -10.23 -16.36 -1.23
N ARG A 110 -10.90 -15.37 -1.86
CA ARG A 110 -11.71 -15.57 -3.06
C ARG A 110 -10.88 -15.57 -4.33
N TYR A 111 -9.69 -14.97 -4.31
CA TYR A 111 -8.82 -14.94 -5.48
C TYR A 111 -8.39 -16.36 -5.85
N LYS A 112 -8.71 -16.76 -7.08
CA LYS A 112 -8.34 -18.06 -7.66
C LYS A 112 -7.48 -17.79 -8.89
N PRO A 113 -6.15 -18.01 -8.82
CA PRO A 113 -5.30 -17.81 -9.99
C PRO A 113 -5.76 -18.71 -11.14
N GLY A 114 -6.06 -18.09 -12.29
CA GLY A 114 -6.48 -18.81 -13.50
C GLY A 114 -7.98 -19.12 -13.62
N ALA A 115 -8.85 -18.49 -12.83
CA ALA A 115 -10.27 -18.49 -13.12
C ALA A 115 -10.52 -17.75 -14.43
N LYS A 116 -10.75 -18.49 -15.53
CA LYS A 116 -11.29 -17.91 -16.76
C LYS A 116 -12.56 -17.14 -16.39
N PRO A 117 -12.81 -15.95 -16.96
CA PRO A 117 -14.09 -15.29 -16.76
C PRO A 117 -15.18 -16.27 -17.16
N VAL A 118 -16.08 -16.60 -16.24
CA VAL A 118 -17.35 -17.21 -16.61
C VAL A 118 -17.97 -16.20 -17.56
N ALA A 119 -18.00 -16.54 -18.84
CA ALA A 119 -18.75 -15.80 -19.82
C ALA A 119 -20.16 -15.66 -19.25
N ALA A 120 -20.61 -14.42 -19.04
CA ALA A 120 -22.00 -14.16 -18.77
C ALA A 120 -22.77 -14.64 -20.00
N GLU A 121 -23.38 -15.82 -19.91
CA GLU A 121 -24.35 -16.30 -20.88
C GLU A 121 -25.57 -15.36 -20.83
N LEU A 122 -25.82 -14.71 -21.98
CA LEU A 122 -27.12 -14.16 -22.37
C LEU A 122 -27.60 -14.94 -23.58
#